data_AF-A0A920PMP8-F1
#
_entry.id   AF-A0A920PMP8-F1
#
_cell.length_a   1.000
_cell.length_b   1.000
_cell.length_c   1.000
_cell.angle_alpha   90.00
_cell.angle_beta   90.00
_cell.angle_gamma   90.00
#
_symmetry.space_group_name_H-M   'P 1'
#
loop_
_entity.id
_entity.type
_entity.pdbx_description
1 polymer ?
#
loop_
_entity_poly.entity_id
_entity_poly.type
_entity_poly.pdbx_seq_one_letter_code
_entity_poly.pdbx_strand_id
1 'polypeptide(L)'
;MGKTHLMQAAGNLITQRKNDAKVVYVHSERFVADMVKALQHNAINEFKRYYRSLDALLIDDIQFFSGKEHSQEEFFHTFNTLLEGQRQVVITSDRFPREISGVQERLISRFGSGLTVPIDPPELETRVAILKNKAGQKGVSLPEDVCFFVAQQIRSNVRELEGALHRIVASASFTGRTIDLDLTREALRDLLVFQERQVTIQNIQKVVAEYFKMRVSDLHSKRRNRQITRPRQIAMALGPKGNSPG
;
A
#
# COMPACT_ATOMS: atom_id res chain seq x y z
N MET A 1 -0.16 -3.84 -1.48
CA MET A 1 -1.60 -4.19 -1.55
C MET A 1 -2.06 -4.58 -2.96
N GLY A 2 -1.20 -4.99 -3.91
CA GLY A 2 -1.69 -5.49 -5.21
C GLY A 2 -2.47 -4.51 -6.11
N LYS A 3 -2.70 -3.25 -5.68
CA LYS A 3 -3.45 -2.21 -6.42
C LYS A 3 -2.95 -2.05 -7.86
N THR A 4 -1.67 -1.72 -8.03
CA THR A 4 -1.03 -1.61 -9.34
C THR A 4 -1.14 -2.90 -10.13
N HIS A 5 -0.97 -4.06 -9.49
CA HIS A 5 -1.07 -5.36 -10.16
C HIS A 5 -2.49 -5.64 -10.69
N LEU A 6 -3.53 -5.39 -9.88
CA LEU A 6 -4.92 -5.53 -10.33
C LEU A 6 -5.28 -4.54 -11.44
N MET A 7 -4.84 -3.29 -11.30
CA MET A 7 -5.08 -2.27 -12.32
C MET A 7 -4.41 -2.63 -13.65
N GLN A 8 -3.16 -3.08 -13.61
CA GLN A 8 -2.43 -3.57 -14.79
C GLN A 8 -3.09 -4.82 -15.39
N ALA A 9 -3.54 -5.76 -14.54
CA ALA A 9 -4.27 -6.94 -15.00
C ALA A 9 -5.59 -6.57 -15.70
N ALA A 10 -6.32 -5.60 -15.17
CA ALA A 10 -7.53 -5.06 -15.81
C ALA A 10 -7.21 -4.43 -17.17
N GLY A 11 -6.14 -3.61 -17.25
CA GLY A 11 -5.65 -3.04 -18.51
C GLY A 11 -5.31 -4.10 -19.55
N ASN A 12 -4.52 -5.10 -19.16
CA ASN A 12 -4.15 -6.21 -20.05
C ASN A 12 -5.37 -6.98 -20.55
N LEU A 13 -6.37 -7.20 -19.69
CA LEU A 13 -7.60 -7.89 -20.07
C LEU A 13 -8.42 -7.07 -21.08
N ILE A 14 -8.45 -5.74 -20.97
CA ILE A 14 -9.10 -4.86 -21.94
C ILE A 14 -8.43 -5.01 -23.31
N THR A 15 -7.10 -4.94 -23.36
CA THR A 15 -6.33 -5.09 -24.60
C THR A 15 -6.49 -6.49 -25.21
N GLN A 16 -6.59 -7.54 -24.40
CA GLN A 16 -6.84 -8.90 -24.88
C GLN A 16 -8.23 -9.06 -25.50
N ARG A 17 -9.24 -8.36 -24.97
CA ARG A 17 -10.62 -8.42 -25.50
C ARG A 17 -10.82 -7.54 -26.72
N LYS A 18 -10.06 -6.44 -26.82
CA LYS A 18 -10.12 -5.47 -27.91
C LYS A 18 -8.70 -5.07 -28.30
N ASN A 19 -8.17 -5.70 -29.35
CA ASN A 19 -6.78 -5.56 -29.79
C ASN A 19 -6.38 -4.13 -30.18
N ASP A 20 -7.34 -3.29 -30.57
CA ASP A 20 -7.20 -1.90 -30.98
C ASP A 20 -7.57 -0.89 -29.88
N ALA A 21 -7.82 -1.37 -28.65
CA ALA A 21 -8.13 -0.50 -27.52
C ALA A 21 -6.94 0.40 -27.14
N LYS A 22 -7.19 1.71 -27.04
CA LYS A 22 -6.21 2.67 -26.52
C LYS A 22 -6.26 2.68 -24.99
N VAL A 23 -5.43 1.85 -24.37
CA VAL A 23 -5.29 1.74 -22.92
C VAL A 23 -4.01 2.44 -22.47
N VAL A 24 -4.10 3.34 -21.49
CA VAL A 24 -2.92 3.98 -20.89
C VAL A 24 -2.90 3.75 -19.39
N TYR A 25 -1.73 3.29 -18.91
CA TYR A 25 -1.36 3.32 -17.51
C TYR A 25 -0.43 4.49 -17.23
N VAL A 26 -0.70 5.24 -16.17
CA VAL A 26 0.10 6.39 -15.76
C VAL A 26 0.04 6.59 -14.24
N HIS A 27 1.15 6.98 -13.61
CA HIS A 27 1.10 7.51 -12.25
C HIS A 27 0.55 8.94 -12.28
N SER A 28 -0.22 9.35 -11.26
CA SER A 28 -0.75 10.72 -11.19
C SER A 28 0.34 11.80 -11.31
N GLU A 29 1.51 11.61 -10.72
CA GLU A 29 2.66 12.51 -10.88
C GLU A 29 3.12 12.65 -12.34
N ARG A 30 3.09 11.56 -13.11
CA ARG A 30 3.45 11.58 -14.52
C ARG A 30 2.41 12.32 -15.35
N PHE A 31 1.12 12.17 -15.05
CA PHE A 31 0.06 12.97 -15.67
C PHE A 31 0.28 14.47 -15.44
N VAL A 32 0.61 14.85 -14.19
CA VAL A 32 0.97 16.24 -13.84
C VAL A 32 2.18 16.71 -14.65
N ALA A 33 3.24 15.91 -14.71
CA ALA A 33 4.46 16.25 -15.44
C ALA A 33 4.21 16.41 -16.95
N ASP A 34 3.43 15.52 -17.56
CA ASP A 34 3.06 15.60 -18.97
C ASP A 34 2.24 16.87 -19.26
N MET A 35 1.32 17.24 -18.36
CA MET A 35 0.54 18.47 -18.48
C MET A 35 1.44 19.71 -18.39
N VAL A 36 2.32 19.77 -17.39
CA VAL A 36 3.28 20.89 -17.22
C VAL A 36 4.16 21.03 -18.45
N LYS A 37 4.68 19.92 -18.97
CA LYS A 37 5.48 19.90 -20.20
C LYS A 37 4.67 20.40 -21.40
N ALA A 38 3.42 19.99 -21.53
CA ALA A 38 2.54 20.45 -22.60
C ALA A 38 2.27 21.96 -22.51
N LEU A 39 2.09 22.52 -21.31
CA LEU A 39 1.96 23.96 -21.11
C LEU A 39 3.24 24.71 -21.51
N GLN A 40 4.41 24.23 -21.09
CA GLN A 40 5.71 24.84 -21.42
C GLN A 40 5.98 24.89 -22.92
N HIS A 41 5.49 23.91 -23.68
CA HIS A 41 5.68 23.83 -25.13
C HIS A 41 4.46 24.30 -25.95
N ASN A 42 3.47 24.96 -25.32
CA ASN A 42 2.23 25.38 -25.98
C ASN A 42 1.45 24.24 -26.68
N ALA A 43 1.59 23.02 -26.17
CA ALA A 43 1.03 21.78 -26.71
C ALA A 43 -0.14 21.21 -25.87
N ILE A 44 -0.83 22.04 -25.07
CA ILE A 44 -1.90 21.59 -24.16
C ILE A 44 -3.06 20.91 -24.90
N ASN A 45 -3.33 21.30 -26.14
CA ASN A 45 -4.38 20.68 -26.96
C ASN A 45 -4.01 19.25 -27.37
N GLU A 46 -2.73 18.94 -27.56
CA GLU A 46 -2.25 17.59 -27.85
C GLU A 46 -2.38 16.70 -26.62
N PHE A 47 -1.98 17.21 -25.45
CA PHE A 47 -2.21 16.55 -24.16
C PHE A 47 -3.68 16.18 -23.97
N LYS A 48 -4.60 17.14 -24.17
CA LYS A 48 -6.05 16.93 -24.07
C LYS A 48 -6.54 15.85 -25.03
N ARG A 49 -6.17 15.96 -26.32
CA ARG A 49 -6.58 15.00 -27.35
C ARG A 49 -6.07 13.60 -27.04
N TYR A 50 -4.82 13.48 -26.60
CA TYR A 50 -4.21 12.20 -26.24
C TYR A 50 -5.03 11.49 -25.15
N TYR A 51 -5.17 12.11 -23.97
CA TYR A 51 -5.83 11.48 -22.83
C TYR A 51 -7.36 11.31 -23.01
N ARG A 52 -8.03 12.20 -23.74
CA ARG A 52 -9.48 12.10 -23.99
C ARG A 52 -9.85 11.14 -25.13
N SER A 53 -8.87 10.67 -25.91
CA SER A 53 -9.07 9.69 -26.99
C SER A 53 -8.96 8.23 -26.55
N LEU A 54 -8.71 7.99 -25.25
CA LEU A 54 -8.45 6.67 -24.70
C LEU A 54 -9.74 5.84 -24.57
N ASP A 55 -9.61 4.53 -24.77
CA ASP A 55 -10.64 3.56 -24.42
C ASP A 55 -10.61 3.21 -22.92
N ALA A 56 -9.42 3.26 -22.33
CA ALA A 56 -9.25 3.11 -20.88
C ALA A 56 -8.09 3.96 -20.33
N LEU A 57 -8.36 4.68 -19.24
CA LEU A 57 -7.36 5.40 -18.45
C LEU A 57 -7.18 4.74 -17.09
N LEU A 58 -5.97 4.25 -16.83
CA LEU A 58 -5.56 3.61 -15.59
C LEU A 58 -4.60 4.55 -14.87
N ILE A 59 -5.03 5.16 -13.77
CA ILE A 59 -4.22 6.13 -13.02
C ILE A 59 -3.89 5.61 -11.63
N ASP A 60 -2.59 5.44 -11.37
CA ASP A 60 -2.08 4.98 -10.08
C ASP A 60 -1.84 6.16 -9.13
N ASP A 61 -2.05 5.91 -7.84
CA ASP A 61 -1.68 6.80 -6.73
C ASP A 61 -2.27 8.22 -6.83
N ILE A 62 -3.60 8.33 -6.89
CA ILE A 62 -4.31 9.60 -7.04
C ILE A 62 -4.00 10.62 -5.93
N GLN A 63 -3.49 10.17 -4.76
CA GLN A 63 -3.08 11.03 -3.65
C GLN A 63 -2.03 12.08 -4.03
N PHE A 64 -1.20 11.85 -5.04
CA PHE A 64 -0.19 12.82 -5.47
C PHE A 64 -0.75 14.00 -6.27
N PHE A 65 -2.05 14.01 -6.60
CA PHE A 65 -2.71 15.22 -7.09
C PHE A 65 -2.87 16.32 -6.03
N SER A 66 -2.69 15.98 -4.74
CA SER A 66 -2.84 16.93 -3.63
C SER A 66 -2.08 18.25 -3.89
N GLY A 67 -2.81 19.37 -3.83
CA GLY A 67 -2.25 20.71 -4.04
C GLY A 67 -1.86 21.05 -5.48
N LYS A 68 -2.17 20.19 -6.47
CA LYS A 68 -1.92 20.43 -7.91
C LYS A 68 -3.18 20.92 -8.62
N GLU A 69 -3.68 22.10 -8.26
CA GLU A 69 -5.02 22.58 -8.66
C GLU A 69 -5.29 22.56 -10.16
N HIS A 70 -4.38 23.10 -10.98
CA HIS A 70 -4.56 23.09 -12.44
C HIS A 70 -4.59 21.68 -13.03
N SER A 71 -3.75 20.78 -12.52
CA SER A 71 -3.73 19.38 -12.97
C SER A 71 -4.96 18.61 -12.51
N GLN A 72 -5.49 18.90 -11.32
CA GLN A 72 -6.75 18.36 -10.86
C GLN A 72 -7.92 18.81 -11.74
N GLU A 73 -7.95 20.08 -12.13
CA GLU A 73 -8.97 20.62 -13.03
C GLU A 73 -8.92 19.95 -14.41
N GLU A 74 -7.74 19.86 -15.02
CA GLU A 74 -7.60 19.21 -16.33
C GLU A 74 -7.92 17.70 -16.26
N PHE A 75 -7.52 17.05 -15.17
CA PHE A 75 -7.90 15.66 -14.91
C PHE A 75 -9.42 15.51 -14.76
N PHE A 76 -10.10 16.41 -14.03
CA PHE A 76 -11.55 16.40 -13.89
C PHE A 76 -12.27 16.48 -15.25
N HIS A 77 -11.82 17.36 -16.14
CA HIS A 77 -12.37 17.44 -17.49
C HIS A 77 -12.12 16.18 -18.31
N THR A 78 -10.88 15.65 -18.26
CA THR A 78 -10.52 14.41 -18.94
C THR A 78 -11.37 13.24 -18.45
N PHE A 79 -11.52 13.11 -17.13
CA PHE A 79 -12.34 12.09 -16.48
C PHE A 79 -13.79 12.14 -16.97
N ASN A 80 -14.39 13.34 -17.01
CA ASN A 80 -15.77 13.51 -17.46
C ASN A 80 -15.94 13.13 -18.93
N THR A 81 -15.06 13.62 -19.80
CA THR A 81 -15.11 13.28 -21.23
C THR A 81 -15.02 11.77 -21.46
N LEU A 82 -14.16 11.07 -20.72
CA LEU A 82 -14.04 9.62 -20.82
C LEU A 82 -15.31 8.91 -20.35
N LEU A 83 -15.88 9.30 -19.21
CA LEU A 83 -17.12 8.68 -18.71
C LEU A 83 -18.33 8.94 -19.62
N GLU A 84 -18.49 10.18 -20.11
CA GLU A 84 -19.55 10.55 -21.06
C GLU A 84 -19.40 9.75 -22.37
N GLY A 85 -18.16 9.50 -22.78
CA GLY A 85 -17.84 8.63 -23.91
C GLY A 85 -17.92 7.13 -23.63
N GLN A 86 -18.45 6.71 -22.46
CA GLN A 86 -18.54 5.31 -22.01
C GLN A 86 -17.19 4.58 -22.00
N ARG A 87 -16.11 5.30 -21.71
CA ARG A 87 -14.74 4.77 -21.61
C ARG A 87 -14.41 4.38 -20.17
N GLN A 88 -13.51 3.42 -20.01
CA GLN A 88 -13.16 2.92 -18.68
C GLN A 88 -12.16 3.86 -18.00
N VAL A 89 -12.42 4.20 -16.74
CA VAL A 89 -11.41 4.82 -15.88
C VAL A 89 -11.20 3.92 -14.66
N VAL A 90 -9.94 3.62 -14.33
CA VAL A 90 -9.55 2.89 -13.11
C VAL A 90 -8.56 3.75 -12.35
N ILE A 91 -8.83 3.92 -11.06
CA ILE A 91 -8.04 4.79 -10.17
C ILE A 91 -7.62 3.96 -8.98
N THR A 92 -6.38 4.13 -8.53
CA THR A 92 -5.95 3.62 -7.23
C THR A 92 -5.65 4.76 -6.27
N SER A 93 -5.75 4.46 -4.98
CA SER A 93 -5.39 5.37 -3.90
C SER A 93 -4.83 4.58 -2.72
N ASP A 94 -3.90 5.16 -1.98
CA ASP A 94 -3.45 4.64 -0.67
C ASP A 94 -4.46 4.89 0.47
N ARG A 95 -5.37 5.84 0.28
CA ARG A 95 -6.35 6.26 1.29
C ARG A 95 -7.75 6.31 0.69
N PHE A 96 -8.78 6.29 1.53
CA PHE A 96 -10.13 6.52 1.02
C PHE A 96 -10.21 7.92 0.37
N PRO A 97 -10.97 8.10 -0.73
CA PRO A 97 -11.06 9.39 -1.42
C PRO A 97 -11.35 10.58 -0.51
N ARG A 98 -12.18 10.39 0.53
CA ARG A 98 -12.54 11.43 1.52
C ARG A 98 -11.39 11.83 2.46
N GLU A 99 -10.35 11.01 2.58
CA GLU A 99 -9.19 11.23 3.45
C GLU A 99 -8.00 11.85 2.71
N ILE A 100 -8.12 12.06 1.40
CA ILE A 100 -7.06 12.64 0.59
C ILE A 100 -7.13 14.17 0.70
N SER A 101 -6.34 14.72 1.61
CA SER A 101 -6.23 16.18 1.76
C SER A 101 -5.70 16.83 0.48
N GLY A 102 -6.22 18.01 0.13
CA GLY A 102 -5.75 18.80 -1.02
C GLY A 102 -6.24 18.33 -2.39
N VAL A 103 -7.16 17.36 -2.45
CA VAL A 103 -7.93 17.02 -3.66
C VAL A 103 -9.29 17.74 -3.62
N GLN A 104 -9.69 18.35 -4.74
CA GLN A 104 -10.95 19.09 -4.86
C GLN A 104 -12.17 18.19 -4.59
N GLU A 105 -13.16 18.72 -3.86
CA GLU A 105 -14.37 17.97 -3.47
C GLU A 105 -15.11 17.37 -4.66
N ARG A 106 -15.14 18.07 -5.80
CA ARG A 106 -15.76 17.56 -7.03
C ARG A 106 -15.12 16.26 -7.53
N LEU A 107 -13.80 16.13 -7.42
CA LEU A 107 -13.09 14.89 -7.76
C LEU A 107 -13.38 13.79 -6.75
N ILE A 108 -13.37 14.11 -5.45
CA ILE A 108 -13.72 13.15 -4.39
C ILE A 108 -15.12 12.59 -4.62
N SER A 109 -16.09 13.44 -4.97
CA SER A 109 -17.46 13.04 -5.31
C SER A 109 -17.49 12.08 -6.50
N ARG A 110 -16.73 12.37 -7.57
CA ARG A 110 -16.64 11.47 -8.74
C ARG A 110 -16.01 10.13 -8.40
N PHE A 111 -14.96 10.11 -7.58
CA PHE A 111 -14.34 8.85 -7.14
C PHE A 111 -15.33 8.00 -6.35
N GLY A 112 -16.15 8.63 -5.51
CA GLY A 112 -17.20 7.95 -4.73
C GLY A 112 -18.42 7.51 -5.54
N SER A 113 -18.70 8.12 -6.70
CA SER A 113 -19.84 7.73 -7.54
C SER A 113 -19.60 6.44 -8.34
N GLY A 114 -18.36 5.98 -8.44
CA GLY A 114 -17.99 4.73 -9.11
C GLY A 114 -17.95 3.53 -8.16
N LEU A 115 -17.53 2.39 -8.69
CA LEU A 115 -17.27 1.20 -7.89
C LEU A 115 -15.98 1.39 -7.06
N THR A 116 -16.12 1.54 -5.75
CA THR A 116 -15.01 1.62 -4.80
C THR A 116 -14.83 0.28 -4.11
N VAL A 117 -13.67 -0.35 -4.28
CA VAL A 117 -13.34 -1.65 -3.66
C VAL A 117 -12.09 -1.50 -2.80
N PRO A 118 -12.15 -1.72 -1.48
CA PRO A 118 -10.96 -1.77 -0.64
C PRO A 118 -10.14 -3.02 -0.97
N ILE A 119 -8.81 -2.93 -0.88
CA ILE A 119 -7.94 -4.10 -0.95
C ILE A 119 -7.31 -4.32 0.42
N ASP A 120 -7.75 -5.38 1.07
CA ASP A 120 -7.25 -5.79 2.37
C ASP A 120 -5.91 -6.54 2.26
N PRO A 121 -5.09 -6.52 3.32
CA PRO A 121 -3.92 -7.39 3.41
C PRO A 121 -4.33 -8.87 3.22
N PRO A 122 -3.56 -9.66 2.44
CA PRO A 122 -3.87 -11.07 2.23
C PRO A 122 -3.76 -11.87 3.53
N GLU A 123 -4.65 -12.85 3.70
CA GLU A 123 -4.61 -13.84 4.79
C GLU A 123 -3.39 -14.78 4.69
N LEU A 124 -3.11 -15.53 5.75
CA LEU A 124 -1.92 -16.40 5.82
C LEU A 124 -1.83 -17.36 4.64
N GLU A 125 -2.93 -18.06 4.33
CA GLU A 125 -2.99 -19.01 3.22
C GLU A 125 -2.68 -18.35 1.88
N THR A 126 -3.28 -17.18 1.63
CA THR A 126 -3.01 -16.37 0.44
C THR A 126 -1.56 -15.88 0.39
N ARG A 127 -0.96 -15.49 1.52
CA ARG A 127 0.47 -15.11 1.58
C ARG A 127 1.40 -16.27 1.24
N VAL A 128 1.09 -17.48 1.73
CA VAL A 128 1.83 -18.71 1.38
C VAL A 128 1.71 -19.00 -0.11
N ALA A 129 0.50 -18.92 -0.68
CA ALA A 129 0.26 -19.13 -2.11
C ALA A 129 1.02 -18.12 -2.97
N ILE A 130 1.03 -16.85 -2.58
CA ILE A 130 1.78 -15.78 -3.25
C ILE A 130 3.29 -16.09 -3.22
N LEU A 131 3.85 -16.46 -2.06
CA LEU A 131 5.27 -16.81 -1.95
C LEU A 131 5.64 -17.99 -2.85
N LYS A 132 4.86 -19.07 -2.82
CA LYS A 132 5.07 -20.26 -3.68
C LYS A 132 5.03 -19.87 -5.16
N ASN A 133 4.04 -19.09 -5.58
CA ASN A 133 3.91 -18.65 -6.96
C ASN A 133 5.11 -17.77 -7.39
N LYS A 134 5.50 -16.81 -6.56
CA LYS A 134 6.64 -15.91 -6.85
C LYS A 134 7.99 -16.64 -6.84
N ALA A 135 8.16 -17.64 -5.98
CA ALA A 135 9.34 -18.50 -5.99
C ALA A 135 9.41 -19.33 -7.29
N GLY A 136 8.27 -19.91 -7.69
CA GLY A 136 8.15 -20.64 -8.96
C GLY A 136 8.46 -19.78 -10.19
N GLN A 137 7.96 -18.54 -10.25
CA GLN A 137 8.29 -17.58 -11.32
C GLN A 137 9.79 -17.26 -11.39
N LYS A 138 10.52 -17.37 -10.27
CA LYS A 138 11.97 -17.17 -10.18
C LYS A 138 12.77 -18.46 -10.42
N GLY A 139 12.10 -19.60 -10.66
CA GLY A 139 12.76 -20.90 -10.79
C GLY A 139 13.38 -21.42 -9.49
N VAL A 140 12.91 -20.94 -8.33
CA VAL A 140 13.43 -21.32 -7.01
C VAL A 140 12.46 -22.27 -6.32
N SER A 141 12.98 -23.41 -5.84
CA SER A 141 12.25 -24.27 -4.91
C SER A 141 12.33 -23.68 -3.50
N LEU A 142 11.17 -23.29 -2.95
CA LEU A 142 11.04 -22.80 -1.58
C LEU A 142 10.30 -23.86 -0.76
N PRO A 143 10.95 -24.47 0.25
CA PRO A 143 10.29 -25.45 1.12
C PRO A 143 9.03 -24.90 1.78
N GLU A 144 8.07 -25.78 2.05
CA GLU A 144 6.74 -25.38 2.54
C GLU A 144 6.78 -24.79 3.96
N ASP A 145 7.63 -25.34 4.82
CA ASP A 145 7.92 -24.83 6.15
C ASP A 145 8.54 -23.42 6.11
N VAL A 146 9.44 -23.17 5.15
CA VAL A 146 10.00 -21.83 4.89
C VAL A 146 8.91 -20.88 4.40
N CYS A 147 8.04 -21.30 3.47
CA CYS A 147 6.91 -20.49 3.01
C CYS A 147 6.01 -20.07 4.18
N PHE A 148 5.65 -21.04 5.03
CA PHE A 148 4.83 -20.80 6.21
C PHE A 148 5.49 -19.85 7.20
N PHE A 149 6.78 -20.07 7.49
CA PHE A 149 7.56 -19.21 8.38
C PHE A 149 7.56 -17.77 7.91
N VAL A 150 7.91 -17.52 6.64
CA VAL A 150 7.96 -16.17 6.06
C VAL A 150 6.57 -15.53 6.08
N ALA A 151 5.52 -16.27 5.70
CA ALA A 151 4.15 -15.76 5.68
C ALA A 151 3.58 -15.46 7.08
N GLN A 152 4.04 -16.13 8.14
CA GLN A 152 3.64 -15.86 9.51
C GLN A 152 4.28 -14.58 10.07
N GLN A 153 5.55 -14.35 9.73
CA GLN A 153 6.32 -13.18 10.16
C GLN A 153 5.88 -11.93 9.39
N ILE A 154 5.68 -12.03 8.07
CA ILE A 154 5.36 -10.88 7.23
C ILE A 154 3.86 -10.78 7.00
N ARG A 155 3.22 -9.89 7.76
CA ARG A 155 1.75 -9.68 7.76
C ARG A 155 1.28 -8.40 7.08
N SER A 156 2.22 -7.54 6.73
CA SER A 156 2.02 -6.16 6.27
C SER A 156 1.45 -6.10 4.85
N ASN A 157 2.22 -6.52 3.83
CA ASN A 157 1.82 -6.46 2.44
C ASN A 157 2.68 -7.36 1.52
N VAL A 158 2.19 -7.57 0.28
CA VAL A 158 2.85 -8.39 -0.74
C VAL A 158 4.27 -7.93 -1.11
N ARG A 159 4.56 -6.62 -1.06
CA ARG A 159 5.90 -6.10 -1.42
C ARG A 159 6.94 -6.53 -0.40
N GLU A 160 6.58 -6.58 0.89
CA GLU A 160 7.47 -7.09 1.93
C GLU A 160 7.67 -8.61 1.80
N LEU A 161 6.64 -9.36 1.42
CA LEU A 161 6.79 -10.79 1.10
C LEU A 161 7.78 -11.01 -0.05
N GLU A 162 7.63 -10.25 -1.14
CA GLU A 162 8.54 -10.32 -2.29
C GLU A 162 9.97 -9.91 -1.90
N GLY A 163 10.12 -8.87 -1.06
CA GLY A 163 11.41 -8.42 -0.57
C GLY A 163 12.11 -9.45 0.32
N ALA A 164 11.36 -10.17 1.16
CA ALA A 164 11.90 -11.25 1.96
C ALA A 164 12.29 -12.46 1.12
N LEU A 165 11.44 -12.86 0.16
CA LEU A 165 11.79 -13.89 -0.81
C LEU A 165 13.08 -13.54 -1.55
N HIS A 166 13.22 -12.29 -2.01
CA HIS A 166 14.42 -11.84 -2.70
C HIS A 166 15.67 -11.96 -1.81
N ARG A 167 15.58 -11.57 -0.53
CA ARG A 167 16.70 -11.72 0.42
C ARG A 167 17.09 -13.17 0.65
N ILE A 168 16.11 -14.05 0.88
CA ILE A 168 16.38 -15.49 1.08
C ILE A 168 17.09 -16.08 -0.14
N VAL A 169 16.58 -15.79 -1.35
CA VAL A 169 17.17 -16.27 -2.60
C VAL A 169 18.59 -15.72 -2.79
N ALA A 170 18.80 -14.44 -2.51
CA ALA A 170 20.12 -13.82 -2.61
C ALA A 170 21.11 -14.43 -1.60
N SER A 171 20.69 -14.65 -0.36
CA SER A 171 21.50 -15.29 0.68
C SER A 171 21.87 -16.73 0.32
N ALA A 172 20.92 -17.51 -0.20
CA ALA A 172 21.18 -18.87 -0.68
C ALA A 172 22.20 -18.88 -1.82
N SER A 173 21.99 -18.00 -2.81
CA SER A 173 22.87 -17.87 -3.97
C SER A 173 24.29 -17.44 -3.59
N PHE A 174 24.42 -16.49 -2.64
CA PHE A 174 25.71 -15.97 -2.20
C PHE A 174 26.49 -16.97 -1.34
N THR A 175 25.79 -17.74 -0.50
CA THR A 175 26.43 -18.73 0.39
C THR A 175 26.57 -20.11 -0.23
N GLY A 176 25.93 -20.37 -1.38
CA GLY A 176 25.84 -21.69 -2.01
C GLY A 176 25.04 -22.70 -1.18
N ARG A 177 24.30 -22.27 -0.16
CA ARG A 177 23.48 -23.13 0.70
C ARG A 177 22.09 -23.33 0.10
N THR A 178 21.50 -24.49 0.38
CA THR A 178 20.08 -24.74 0.12
C THR A 178 19.22 -23.84 0.98
N ILE A 179 18.03 -23.46 0.49
CA ILE A 179 17.09 -22.68 1.28
C ILE A 179 16.45 -23.60 2.32
N ASP A 180 16.73 -23.32 3.59
CA ASP A 180 16.14 -23.95 4.76
C ASP A 180 15.70 -22.89 5.78
N LEU A 181 15.12 -23.32 6.90
CA LEU A 181 14.66 -22.41 7.96
C LEU A 181 15.82 -21.63 8.60
N ASP A 182 17.02 -22.21 8.69
CA ASP A 182 18.15 -21.57 9.36
C ASP A 182 18.73 -20.45 8.51
N LEU A 183 19.00 -20.71 7.23
CA LEU A 183 19.35 -19.69 6.25
C LEU A 183 18.28 -18.59 6.19
N THR A 184 17.00 -18.96 6.25
CA THR A 184 15.90 -17.99 6.22
C THR A 184 15.93 -17.06 7.43
N ARG A 185 16.16 -17.60 8.63
CA ARG A 185 16.29 -16.79 9.86
C ARG A 185 17.50 -15.86 9.80
N GLU A 186 18.62 -16.33 9.27
CA GLU A 186 19.82 -15.51 9.05
C GLU A 186 19.53 -14.37 8.07
N ALA A 187 18.96 -14.70 6.90
CA ALA A 187 18.66 -13.74 5.82
C ALA A 187 17.63 -12.67 6.22
N LEU A 188 16.72 -13.01 7.12
CA LEU A 188 15.64 -12.12 7.58
C LEU A 188 15.90 -11.49 8.95
N ARG A 189 17.05 -11.73 9.58
CA ARG A 189 17.34 -11.30 10.96
C ARG A 189 16.98 -9.83 11.21
N ASP A 190 17.44 -8.91 10.35
CA ASP A 190 17.19 -7.47 10.53
C ASP A 190 15.70 -7.10 10.39
N LEU A 191 14.97 -7.81 9.53
CA LEU A 191 13.53 -7.61 9.34
C LEU A 191 12.77 -8.09 10.59
N LEU A 192 13.14 -9.24 11.14
CA LEU A 192 12.53 -9.83 12.32
C LEU A 192 12.79 -8.98 13.57
N VAL A 193 14.02 -8.48 13.76
CA VAL A 193 14.36 -7.59 14.88
C VAL A 193 13.59 -6.27 14.80
N PHE A 194 13.34 -5.74 13.60
CA PHE A 194 12.53 -4.54 13.43
C PHE A 194 11.05 -4.77 13.79
N GLN A 195 10.50 -5.95 13.48
CA GLN A 195 9.13 -6.31 13.85
C GLN A 195 8.97 -6.51 15.36
N GLU A 196 9.92 -7.17 16.04
CA GLU A 196 9.91 -7.30 17.50
C GLU A 196 10.00 -5.95 18.22
N ARG A 197 10.67 -4.98 17.60
CA ARG A 197 10.78 -3.60 18.10
C ARG A 197 9.60 -2.70 17.75
N GLN A 198 8.60 -3.17 16.99
CA GLN A 198 7.41 -2.34 16.74
C GLN A 198 6.75 -2.00 18.07
N VAL A 199 6.58 -0.70 18.28
CA VAL A 199 5.99 -0.11 19.47
C VAL A 199 4.48 -0.38 19.45
N THR A 200 4.07 -1.58 19.88
CA THR A 200 2.66 -1.93 20.04
C THR A 200 2.12 -1.35 21.36
N ILE A 201 0.83 -1.03 21.42
CA ILE A 201 0.19 -0.56 22.67
C ILE A 201 0.44 -1.54 23.82
N GLN A 202 0.41 -2.84 23.51
CA GLN A 202 0.68 -3.91 24.48
C GLN A 202 2.14 -3.88 24.97
N ASN A 203 3.11 -3.69 24.07
CA ASN A 203 4.52 -3.58 24.44
C ASN A 203 4.78 -2.31 25.25
N ILE A 204 4.19 -1.17 24.85
CA ILE A 204 4.25 0.09 25.63
C ILE A 204 3.69 -0.11 27.02
N GLN A 205 2.50 -0.69 27.15
CA GLN A 205 1.86 -0.95 28.44
C GLN A 205 2.72 -1.88 29.30
N LYS A 206 3.33 -2.91 28.71
CA LYS A 206 4.23 -3.85 29.41
C LYS A 206 5.49 -3.15 29.91
N VAL A 207 6.19 -2.41 29.04
CA VAL A 207 7.43 -1.68 29.39
C VAL A 207 7.15 -0.59 30.44
N VAL A 208 6.06 0.15 30.30
CA VAL A 208 5.63 1.15 31.29
C VAL A 208 5.29 0.48 32.63
N ALA A 209 4.52 -0.61 32.62
CA ALA A 209 4.18 -1.33 33.84
C ALA A 209 5.43 -1.88 34.55
N GLU A 210 6.38 -2.43 33.80
CA GLU A 210 7.66 -2.92 34.32
C GLU A 210 8.50 -1.80 34.95
N TYR A 211 8.65 -0.67 34.25
CA TYR A 211 9.40 0.50 34.76
C TYR A 211 8.80 1.04 36.07
N PHE A 212 7.47 1.10 36.17
CA PHE A 212 6.76 1.57 37.36
C PHE A 212 6.47 0.45 38.38
N LYS A 213 6.98 -0.77 38.15
CA LYS A 213 6.81 -1.95 39.02
C LYS A 213 5.34 -2.22 39.39
N MET A 214 4.46 -2.17 38.40
CA MET A 214 3.02 -2.43 38.53
C MET A 214 2.56 -3.50 37.54
N ARG A 215 1.31 -3.96 37.69
CA ARG A 215 0.71 -4.89 36.73
C ARG A 215 0.13 -4.11 35.56
N VAL A 216 0.16 -4.71 34.37
CA VAL A 216 -0.51 -4.12 33.19
C VAL A 216 -2.01 -3.90 33.44
N SER A 217 -2.67 -4.77 34.22
CA SER A 217 -4.06 -4.60 34.63
C SER A 217 -4.32 -3.31 35.42
N ASP A 218 -3.32 -2.80 36.16
CA ASP A 218 -3.45 -1.56 36.92
C ASP A 218 -3.54 -0.35 35.98
N LEU A 219 -2.93 -0.43 34.78
CA LEU A 219 -3.06 0.59 33.74
C LEU A 219 -4.48 0.67 33.15
N HIS A 220 -5.35 -0.33 33.37
CA HIS A 220 -6.76 -0.31 32.91
C HIS A 220 -7.77 -0.02 34.03
N SER A 221 -7.31 0.15 35.27
CA SER A 221 -8.17 0.41 36.44
C SER A 221 -8.90 1.76 36.40
N LYS A 222 -10.08 1.90 37.01
CA LYS A 222 -10.73 3.23 37.14
C LYS A 222 -10.08 4.15 38.19
N ARG A 223 -9.08 3.66 38.94
CA ARG A 223 -8.38 4.42 39.99
C ARG A 223 -7.59 5.59 39.39
N ARG A 224 -7.68 6.76 40.05
CA ARG A 224 -7.06 8.03 39.61
C ARG A 224 -5.89 8.50 40.49
N ASN A 225 -5.35 7.62 41.32
CA ASN A 225 -4.18 7.96 42.15
C ASN A 225 -2.96 8.24 41.26
N ARG A 226 -2.10 9.17 41.69
CA ARG A 226 -0.95 9.65 40.92
C ARG A 226 0.02 8.53 40.50
N GLN A 227 0.10 7.46 41.29
CA GLN A 227 0.92 6.28 41.01
C GLN A 227 0.45 5.49 39.78
N ILE A 228 -0.82 5.62 39.36
CA ILE A 228 -1.38 4.96 38.17
C ILE A 228 -1.58 5.96 37.01
N THR A 229 -2.00 7.18 37.32
CA THR A 229 -2.27 8.22 36.30
C THR A 229 -1.01 8.60 35.53
N ARG A 230 0.14 8.75 36.19
CA ARG A 230 1.41 9.14 35.53
C ARG A 230 1.93 8.05 34.57
N PRO A 231 1.99 6.76 34.96
CA PRO A 231 2.27 5.67 34.01
C PRO A 231 1.34 5.66 32.79
N ARG A 232 0.02 5.86 32.97
CA ARG A 232 -0.93 5.92 31.83
C ARG A 232 -0.63 7.04 30.86
N GLN A 233 -0.36 8.24 31.37
CA GLN A 233 -0.04 9.39 30.53
C GLN A 233 1.22 9.14 29.70
N ILE A 234 2.22 8.49 30.29
CA ILE A 234 3.44 8.08 29.58
C ILE A 234 3.12 7.00 28.53
N ALA A 235 2.32 5.99 28.87
CA ALA A 235 1.89 4.97 27.91
C ALA A 235 1.09 5.56 26.73
N MET A 236 0.22 6.54 27.00
CA MET A 236 -0.54 7.28 25.97
C MET A 236 0.37 8.16 25.12
N ALA A 237 1.34 8.84 25.73
CA ALA A 237 2.28 9.71 25.02
C ALA A 237 3.25 8.94 24.11
N LEU A 238 3.63 7.72 24.51
CA LEU A 238 4.46 6.81 23.73
C LEU A 238 3.66 6.05 22.64
N GLY A 239 2.34 5.97 22.80
CA GLY A 239 1.43 5.34 21.84
C GLY A 239 1.24 6.16 20.56
N PRO A 240 0.90 5.53 19.43
CA PRO A 240 0.51 6.24 18.23
C PRO A 240 -0.70 7.15 18.53
N LYS A 241 -0.61 8.44 18.14
CA LYS A 241 -1.63 9.46 18.40
C LYS A 241 -2.98 9.02 17.80
N GLY A 242 -3.93 8.63 18.64
CA GLY A 242 -5.28 8.23 18.21
C GLY A 242 -6.04 7.34 19.19
N ASN A 243 -5.37 6.58 20.06
CA ASN A 243 -6.04 5.70 21.01
C ASN A 243 -5.88 6.20 22.45
N SER A 244 -6.77 7.11 22.85
CA SER A 244 -7.05 7.35 24.26
C SER A 244 -7.91 6.19 24.77
N PRO A 245 -7.43 5.32 25.68
CA PRO A 245 -8.34 4.46 26.42
C PRO A 245 -9.18 5.35 27.34
N GLY A 246 -10.50 5.38 27.09
CA GLY A 246 -11.49 5.96 27.98
C GLY A 246 -11.62 5.19 29.29
#